data_AF-A0A7J7PUL0-F1
#
_entry.id   AF-A0A7J7PUL0-F1
#
_cell.length_a   1.000
_cell.length_b   1.000
_cell.length_c   1.000
_cell.angle_alpha   90.00
_cell.angle_beta   90.00
_cell.angle_gamma   90.00
#
_symmetry.space_group_name_H-M   'P 1'
#
loop_
_entity.id
_entity.type
_entity.pdbx_description
1 polymer ?
#
loop_
_entity_poly.entity_id
_entity_poly.type
_entity_poly.pdbx_seq_one_letter_code
_entity_poly.pdbx_strand_id
1 'polypeptide(L)'
;MAALTISRTNADALVGLAEASVAAAKLAKGQGDQAAAAAHINAAVGHYGGALQRPHLLGDASERADVRYNAACAAALAGQHVTAQQLLTSLAAAGSLSAADVATDEDLASLRGRQWFGDLVRGLQARSCDDEAQPRSSMHCNPQQ
;
A
#
# COMPACT_ATOMS: atom_id res chain seq x y z
N MET A 1 17.59 -23.59 25.25
CA MET A 1 16.85 -23.22 24.02
C MET A 1 15.76 -22.24 24.41
N ALA A 2 15.89 -20.95 24.06
CA ALA A 2 14.83 -19.98 24.28
C ALA A 2 13.88 -20.05 23.08
N ALA A 3 12.64 -20.49 23.30
CA ALA A 3 11.60 -20.43 22.28
C ALA A 3 11.14 -18.98 22.15
N LEU A 4 11.42 -18.34 21.01
CA LEU A 4 10.95 -17.00 20.71
C LEU A 4 9.42 -17.04 20.63
N THR A 5 8.74 -16.58 21.68
CA THR A 5 7.28 -16.51 21.71
C THR A 5 6.88 -15.25 20.98
N ILE A 6 6.70 -15.34 19.66
CA ILE A 6 6.17 -14.24 18.87
C ILE A 6 4.72 -14.04 19.30
N SER A 7 4.46 -12.92 19.99
CA SER A 7 3.11 -12.54 20.34
C SER A 7 2.30 -12.33 19.05
N ARG A 8 1.29 -13.17 18.83
CA ARG A 8 0.37 -13.10 17.67
C ARG A 8 -0.44 -11.80 17.64
N THR A 9 -0.33 -10.96 18.66
CA THR A 9 -1.02 -9.67 18.76
C THR A 9 -0.10 -8.48 18.54
N ASN A 10 1.18 -8.69 18.25
CA ASN A 10 2.12 -7.63 17.91
C ASN A 10 1.92 -7.21 16.45
N ALA A 11 1.59 -5.93 16.23
CA ALA A 11 1.27 -5.40 14.90
C ALA A 11 2.47 -5.48 13.94
N ASP A 12 3.69 -5.18 14.39
CA ASP A 12 4.90 -5.26 13.58
C ASP A 12 5.22 -6.71 13.19
N ALA A 13 5.02 -7.65 14.12
CA ALA A 13 5.19 -9.07 13.82
C ALA A 13 4.19 -9.54 12.75
N LEU A 14 2.96 -9.03 12.76
CA LEU A 14 1.97 -9.32 11.73
C LEU A 14 2.38 -8.74 10.37
N VAL A 15 2.92 -7.51 10.33
CA VAL A 15 3.47 -6.93 9.10
C VAL A 15 4.60 -7.81 8.54
N GLY A 16 5.58 -8.18 9.38
CA GLY A 16 6.68 -9.03 8.93
C GLY A 16 6.21 -10.41 8.43
N LEU A 17 5.21 -11.01 9.07
CA LEU A 17 4.59 -12.25 8.59
C LEU A 17 3.84 -12.06 7.27
N ALA A 18 3.22 -10.90 7.05
CA ALA A 18 2.53 -10.57 5.82
C ALA A 18 3.51 -10.43 4.66
N GLU A 19 4.60 -9.69 4.85
CA GLU A 19 5.68 -9.49 3.88
C GLU A 19 6.36 -10.82 3.51
N ALA A 20 6.70 -11.64 4.51
CA ALA A 20 7.24 -12.97 4.29
C ALA A 20 6.29 -13.85 3.46
N SER A 21 4.98 -13.73 3.70
CA SER A 21 3.97 -14.47 2.94
C SER A 21 3.86 -13.96 1.49
N VAL A 22 3.95 -12.64 1.24
CA VAL A 22 4.00 -12.10 -0.13
C VAL A 22 5.24 -12.61 -0.87
N ALA A 23 6.41 -12.60 -0.23
CA ALA A 23 7.64 -13.12 -0.82
C ALA A 23 7.53 -14.62 -1.16
N ALA A 24 7.00 -15.43 -0.24
CA ALA A 24 6.75 -16.85 -0.47
C ALA A 24 5.77 -17.09 -1.63
N ALA A 25 4.74 -16.26 -1.76
CA ALA A 25 3.81 -16.35 -2.88
C ALA A 25 4.49 -16.07 -4.23
N LYS A 26 5.34 -15.04 -4.30
CA LYS A 26 6.09 -14.69 -5.51
C LYS A 26 7.03 -15.83 -5.92
N LEU A 27 7.71 -16.46 -4.96
CA LEU A 27 8.55 -17.64 -5.20
C LEU A 27 7.74 -18.85 -5.71
N ALA A 28 6.63 -19.20 -5.05
CA ALA A 28 5.76 -20.30 -5.46
C ALA A 28 5.21 -20.11 -6.87
N LYS A 29 4.77 -18.88 -7.19
CA LYS A 29 4.31 -18.52 -8.54
C LYS A 29 5.41 -18.69 -9.58
N GLY A 30 6.65 -18.29 -9.28
CA GLY A 30 7.81 -18.47 -10.15
C GLY A 30 8.16 -19.95 -10.41
N GLN A 31 7.81 -20.84 -9.49
CA GLN A 31 7.95 -22.30 -9.64
C GLN A 31 6.75 -22.95 -10.35
N GLY A 32 5.72 -22.18 -10.71
CA GLY A 32 4.49 -22.68 -11.31
C GLY A 32 3.47 -23.22 -10.30
N ASP A 33 3.75 -23.20 -9.00
CA ASP A 33 2.82 -23.64 -7.96
C ASP A 33 1.80 -22.55 -7.62
N GLN A 34 0.74 -22.50 -8.42
CA GLN A 34 -0.34 -21.52 -8.24
C GLN A 34 -1.11 -21.72 -6.94
N ALA A 35 -1.23 -22.97 -6.46
CA ALA A 35 -1.98 -23.27 -5.25
C ALA A 35 -1.25 -22.76 -4.00
N ALA A 36 0.05 -23.02 -3.90
CA ALA A 36 0.87 -22.47 -2.83
C ALA A 36 0.95 -20.94 -2.90
N ALA A 37 1.09 -20.38 -4.10
CA ALA A 37 1.07 -18.92 -4.29
C ALA A 37 -0.21 -18.30 -3.74
N ALA A 38 -1.38 -18.85 -4.10
CA ALA A 38 -2.67 -18.37 -3.62
C ALA A 38 -2.81 -18.51 -2.10
N ALA A 39 -2.37 -19.64 -1.52
CA ALA A 39 -2.39 -19.85 -0.07
C ALA A 39 -1.55 -18.80 0.68
N HIS A 40 -0.34 -18.51 0.18
CA HIS A 40 0.54 -17.51 0.76
C HIS A 40 -0.01 -16.08 0.63
N ILE A 41 -0.59 -15.71 -0.52
CA ILE A 41 -1.25 -14.40 -0.65
C ILE A 41 -2.43 -14.26 0.30
N ASN A 42 -3.28 -15.29 0.45
CA ASN A 42 -4.39 -15.24 1.40
C ASN A 42 -3.91 -15.10 2.85
N ALA A 43 -2.80 -15.75 3.22
CA ALA A 43 -2.17 -15.56 4.52
C ALA A 43 -1.67 -14.11 4.70
N ALA A 44 -1.03 -13.52 3.68
CA ALA A 44 -0.58 -12.13 3.72
C ALA A 44 -1.74 -11.16 3.96
N VAL A 45 -2.86 -11.33 3.25
CA VAL A 45 -4.07 -10.51 3.44
C VAL A 45 -4.58 -10.63 4.89
N GLY A 46 -4.61 -11.83 5.44
CA GLY A 46 -5.02 -12.06 6.83
C GLY A 46 -4.11 -11.35 7.84
N HIS A 47 -2.80 -11.43 7.66
CA HIS A 47 -1.81 -10.78 8.54
C HIS A 47 -1.88 -9.25 8.45
N TYR A 48 -1.94 -8.67 7.25
CA TYR A 48 -2.15 -7.23 7.08
C TYR A 48 -3.48 -6.78 7.68
N GLY A 49 -4.56 -7.53 7.47
CA GLY A 49 -5.85 -7.26 8.07
C GLY A 49 -5.77 -7.19 9.59
N GLY A 50 -5.06 -8.13 10.22
CA GLY A 50 -4.81 -8.13 11.66
C GLY A 50 -3.99 -6.94 12.14
N ALA A 51 -2.93 -6.56 11.43
CA ALA A 51 -2.11 -5.39 11.73
C ALA A 51 -2.94 -4.09 11.66
N LEU A 52 -3.76 -3.94 10.62
CA LEU A 52 -4.58 -2.75 10.38
C LEU A 52 -5.76 -2.58 11.35
N GLN A 53 -6.12 -3.60 12.14
CA GLN A 53 -7.07 -3.43 13.26
C GLN A 53 -6.49 -2.55 14.38
N ARG A 54 -5.17 -2.37 14.45
CA ARG A 54 -4.48 -1.63 15.51
C ARG A 54 -3.46 -0.66 14.92
N PRO A 55 -3.90 0.30 14.09
CA PRO A 55 -2.99 1.13 13.32
C PRO A 55 -2.10 2.00 14.21
N HIS A 56 -2.53 2.36 15.42
CA HIS A 56 -1.72 3.11 16.38
C HIS A 56 -0.48 2.36 16.88
N LEU A 57 -0.35 1.06 16.59
CA LEU A 57 0.83 0.25 16.91
C LEU A 57 1.81 0.12 15.74
N LEU A 58 1.47 0.63 14.55
CA LEU A 58 2.25 0.48 13.31
C LEU A 58 3.17 1.69 13.06
N GLY A 59 3.80 2.20 14.12
CA GLY A 59 4.69 3.34 14.01
C GLY A 59 4.00 4.64 13.58
N ASP A 60 4.67 5.46 12.77
CA ASP A 60 4.26 6.79 12.38
C ASP A 60 3.23 6.82 11.23
N ALA A 61 2.92 8.02 10.71
CA ALA A 61 1.93 8.15 9.63
C ALA A 61 2.40 7.54 8.30
N SER A 62 3.70 7.62 8.01
CA SER A 62 4.31 7.05 6.79
C SER A 62 4.30 5.54 6.85
N GLU A 63 4.76 4.96 7.96
CA GLU A 63 4.79 3.50 8.15
C GLU A 63 3.38 2.89 8.05
N ARG A 64 2.37 3.58 8.61
CA ARG A 64 0.97 3.19 8.46
C ARG A 64 0.44 3.31 7.03
N ALA A 65 0.97 4.23 6.24
CA ALA A 65 0.59 4.37 4.83
C ALA A 65 1.18 3.21 4.02
N ASP A 66 2.46 2.89 4.24
CA ASP A 66 3.17 1.78 3.61
C ASP A 66 2.47 0.44 3.89
N VAL A 67 2.12 0.17 5.15
CA VAL A 67 1.40 -1.06 5.51
C VAL A 67 0.04 -1.15 4.80
N ARG A 68 -0.71 -0.05 4.67
CA ARG A 68 -1.98 -0.03 3.94
C ARG A 68 -1.78 -0.24 2.44
N TYR A 69 -0.71 0.32 1.87
CA TYR A 69 -0.38 0.15 0.46
C TYR A 69 -0.06 -1.31 0.18
N ASN A 70 0.84 -1.91 0.97
CA ASN A 70 1.21 -3.31 0.85
C ASN A 70 0.00 -4.25 1.06
N ALA A 71 -0.90 -3.91 1.98
CA ALA A 71 -2.17 -4.62 2.16
C ALA A 71 -3.07 -4.53 0.91
N ALA A 72 -3.11 -3.40 0.23
CA ALA A 72 -3.85 -3.23 -1.01
C ALA A 72 -3.26 -4.07 -2.14
N CYS A 73 -1.94 -4.11 -2.27
CA CYS A 73 -1.22 -4.96 -3.23
C CYS A 73 -1.52 -6.45 -2.97
N ALA A 74 -1.42 -6.90 -1.73
CA ALA A 74 -1.77 -8.28 -1.37
C ALA A 74 -3.24 -8.60 -1.69
N ALA A 75 -4.16 -7.68 -1.41
CA ALA A 75 -5.57 -7.86 -1.75
C ALA A 75 -5.80 -7.92 -3.27
N ALA A 76 -5.10 -7.10 -4.07
CA ALA A 76 -5.17 -7.13 -5.53
C ALA A 76 -4.65 -8.45 -6.11
N LEU A 77 -3.53 -8.96 -5.59
CA LEU A 77 -2.99 -10.28 -5.94
C LEU A 77 -3.94 -11.42 -5.56
N ALA A 78 -4.71 -11.26 -4.47
CA ALA A 78 -5.71 -12.22 -4.02
C ALA A 78 -7.03 -12.18 -4.82
N GLY A 79 -7.18 -11.22 -5.75
CA GLY A 79 -8.46 -10.95 -6.43
C GLY A 79 -9.51 -10.26 -5.55
N GLN A 80 -9.14 -9.78 -4.35
CA GLN A 80 -10.02 -9.07 -3.41
C GLN A 80 -10.11 -7.58 -3.77
N HIS A 81 -10.64 -7.30 -4.97
CA HIS A 81 -10.62 -5.97 -5.56
C HIS A 81 -11.35 -4.89 -4.77
N VAL A 82 -12.41 -5.25 -4.04
CA VAL A 82 -13.15 -4.30 -3.19
C VAL A 82 -12.28 -3.81 -2.03
N THR A 83 -11.57 -4.73 -1.36
CA THR A 83 -10.62 -4.41 -0.29
C THR A 83 -9.47 -3.54 -0.82
N ALA A 84 -8.89 -3.92 -1.97
CA ALA A 84 -7.83 -3.13 -2.61
C ALA A 84 -8.31 -1.70 -2.93
N GLN A 85 -9.51 -1.57 -3.51
CA GLN A 85 -10.11 -0.26 -3.81
C GLN A 85 -10.28 0.61 -2.56
N GLN A 86 -10.81 0.04 -1.47
CA GLN A 86 -11.03 0.78 -0.22
C GLN A 86 -9.71 1.32 0.36
N LEU A 87 -8.68 0.47 0.40
CA LEU A 87 -7.35 0.85 0.92
C LEU A 87 -6.71 1.94 0.05
N LEU A 88 -6.66 1.75 -1.27
CA LEU A 88 -6.07 2.74 -2.19
C LEU A 88 -6.83 4.07 -2.18
N THR A 89 -8.15 4.04 -2.12
CA THR A 89 -8.96 5.28 -2.02
C THR A 89 -8.68 6.02 -0.71
N SER A 90 -8.52 5.29 0.40
CA SER A 90 -8.19 5.90 1.68
C SER A 90 -6.80 6.56 1.68
N LEU A 91 -5.81 5.93 1.04
CA LEU A 91 -4.47 6.49 0.91
C LEU A 91 -4.45 7.71 -0.03
N ALA A 92 -5.20 7.67 -1.13
CA ALA A 92 -5.36 8.82 -2.02
C ALA A 92 -6.02 10.01 -1.33
N ALA A 93 -7.03 9.77 -0.49
CA ALA A 93 -7.68 10.81 0.29
C ALA A 93 -6.75 11.42 1.34
N ALA A 94 -5.80 10.64 1.87
CA ALA A 94 -4.77 11.11 2.79
C ALA A 94 -3.58 11.81 2.10
N GLY A 95 -3.54 11.83 0.75
CA GLY A 95 -2.41 12.39 0.00
C GLY A 95 -1.14 11.54 0.07
N SER A 96 -1.23 10.26 0.46
CA SER A 96 -0.08 9.37 0.67
C SER A 96 0.23 8.47 -0.53
N LEU A 97 -0.38 8.71 -1.70
CA LEU A 97 -0.12 7.95 -2.92
C LEU A 97 0.52 8.81 -4.01
N SER A 98 1.53 8.24 -4.65
CA SER A 98 2.07 8.71 -5.92
C SER A 98 1.30 8.07 -7.07
N ALA A 99 0.93 8.87 -8.07
CA ALA A 99 0.31 8.34 -9.29
C ALA A 99 1.26 7.42 -10.06
N ALA A 100 2.56 7.72 -10.06
CA ALA A 100 3.56 6.94 -10.78
C ALA A 100 3.70 5.55 -10.16
N ASP A 101 3.83 5.48 -8.83
CA ASP A 101 4.01 4.23 -8.10
C ASP A 101 2.80 3.31 -8.29
N VAL A 102 1.58 3.85 -8.11
CA VAL A 102 0.34 3.09 -8.28
C VAL A 102 0.17 2.58 -9.71
N ALA A 103 0.52 3.38 -10.72
CA ALA A 103 0.30 3.03 -12.12
C ALA A 103 1.24 1.92 -12.62
N THR A 104 2.48 1.90 -12.12
CA THR A 104 3.52 0.97 -12.59
C THR A 104 3.65 -0.28 -11.74
N ASP A 105 3.11 -0.29 -10.52
CA ASP A 105 3.17 -1.46 -9.62
C ASP A 105 2.55 -2.70 -10.27
N GLU A 106 3.34 -3.77 -10.34
CA GLU A 106 2.96 -5.05 -10.93
C GLU A 106 1.96 -5.82 -10.08
N ASP A 107 1.98 -5.64 -8.76
CA ASP A 107 1.04 -6.30 -7.85
C ASP A 107 -0.39 -5.74 -8.04
N LEU A 108 -0.51 -4.54 -8.61
CA LEU A 108 -1.78 -3.90 -8.96
C LEU A 108 -2.20 -4.13 -10.42
N ALA A 109 -1.47 -4.94 -11.19
CA ALA A 109 -1.74 -5.15 -12.62
C ALA A 109 -3.18 -5.64 -12.89
N SER A 110 -3.74 -6.47 -12.00
CA SER A 110 -5.12 -6.98 -12.10
C SER A 110 -6.20 -5.89 -11.99
N LEU A 111 -5.84 -4.70 -11.51
CA LEU A 111 -6.74 -3.57 -11.33
C LEU A 111 -6.77 -2.62 -12.53
N ARG A 112 -5.75 -2.64 -13.40
CA ARG A 112 -5.59 -1.66 -14.50
C ARG A 112 -6.75 -1.63 -15.50
N GLY A 113 -7.45 -2.75 -15.67
CA GLY A 113 -8.65 -2.83 -16.51
C GLY A 113 -9.95 -2.30 -15.85
N ARG A 114 -9.89 -1.85 -14.60
CA ARG A 114 -11.07 -1.40 -13.85
C ARG A 114 -11.23 0.12 -13.96
N GLN A 115 -12.45 0.54 -14.27
CA GLN A 115 -12.77 1.97 -14.41
C GLN A 115 -12.36 2.79 -13.18
N TRP A 116 -12.70 2.33 -11.98
CA TRP A 116 -12.38 3.04 -10.73
C TRP A 116 -10.87 3.22 -10.51
N PHE A 117 -10.05 2.27 -10.99
CA PHE A 117 -8.60 2.35 -10.85
C PHE A 117 -8.03 3.40 -11.80
N GLY A 118 -8.54 3.45 -13.04
CA GLY A 118 -8.22 4.52 -13.98
C GLY A 118 -8.63 5.91 -13.48
N ASP A 119 -9.80 6.03 -12.84
CA ASP A 119 -10.26 7.28 -12.21
C ASP A 119 -9.36 7.70 -11.05
N LEU A 120 -8.95 6.74 -10.20
CA LEU A 120 -8.02 6.96 -9.10
C LEU A 120 -6.68 7.51 -9.61
N VAL A 121 -6.05 6.85 -10.58
CA VAL A 121 -4.74 7.25 -11.12
C VAL A 121 -4.82 8.64 -11.75
N ARG A 122 -5.83 8.91 -12.57
CA ARG A 122 -6.03 10.25 -13.17
C ARG A 122 -6.23 11.33 -12.11
N GLY A 123 -6.99 11.04 -11.05
CA GLY A 123 -7.18 11.96 -9.93
C GLY A 123 -5.89 12.23 -9.15
N LEU A 124 -5.00 11.25 -9.01
CA LEU A 124 -3.67 11.45 -8.43
C LEU A 124 -2.78 12.32 -9.33
N GLN A 125 -2.76 12.06 -10.65
CA GLN A 125 -1.96 12.84 -11.62
C GLN A 125 -2.37 14.32 -11.65
N ALA A 126 -3.67 14.61 -11.64
CA ALA A 126 -4.17 15.99 -11.65
C ALA A 126 -3.65 16.78 -10.43
N ARG A 127 -3.62 16.16 -9.24
CA ARG A 127 -3.12 16.78 -8.01
C ARG A 127 -1.62 17.10 -8.06
N SER A 128 -0.82 16.28 -8.72
CA SER A 128 0.61 16.53 -8.89
C SER A 128 0.90 17.71 -9.83
N CYS A 129 0.02 17.99 -10.80
CA CYS A 129 0.16 19.17 -11.68
C CYS A 129 -0.21 20.48 -10.98
N ASP A 130 -1.14 20.44 -10.02
CA ASP A 130 -1.57 21.63 -9.26
C ASP A 130 -0.50 22.12 -8.28
N ASP A 131 0.30 21.21 -7.70
CA ASP A 131 1.38 21.55 -6.75
C ASP A 131 2.54 22.33 -7.43
N GLU A 132 2.89 21.97 -8.67
CA GLU A 132 3.91 22.64 -9.49
C GLU A 132 3.43 23.99 -10.06
N ALA A 133 2.11 24.20 -10.18
CA ALA A 133 1.51 25.38 -10.80
C ALA A 133 1.31 26.57 -9.86
N GLN A 134 1.71 26.45 -8.57
CA GLN A 134 1.63 27.57 -7.63
C GLN A 134 2.93 28.38 -7.69
N PRO A 135 2.97 29.53 -8.43
CA PRO A 135 4.14 30.39 -8.39
C PRO A 135 4.36 30.81 -6.93
N ARG A 136 5.57 30.62 -6.42
CA ARG A 136 6.04 31.28 -5.19
C ARG A 136 5.94 32.78 -5.42
N SER A 137 4.76 33.35 -5.15
CA SER A 137 4.52 34.78 -5.21
C SER A 137 5.44 35.47 -4.21
N SER A 138 6.56 35.93 -4.73
CA SER A 138 7.19 37.22 -4.49
C SER A 138 7.05 37.76 -3.07
N MET A 139 8.09 37.51 -2.26
CA MET A 139 8.47 38.45 -1.21
C MET A 139 9.80 39.10 -1.62
N HIS A 140 9.70 40.02 -2.59
CA HIS A 140 10.74 41.00 -2.88
C HIS A 140 10.30 42.35 -2.30
N CYS A 141 11.27 43.01 -1.67
CA CYS A 141 11.35 44.42 -1.26
C CYS A 141 10.64 44.85 0.04
N ASN A 142 11.46 45.12 1.07
CA ASN A 142 11.69 46.53 1.43
C ASN A 142 13.09 46.73 2.05
N PRO A 143 13.94 47.63 1.53
CA PRO A 143 15.08 48.18 2.25
C PRO A 143 14.62 49.42 3.03
N GLN A 144 14.69 49.35 4.35
CA GLN A 144 14.63 50.49 5.27
C GLN A 144 15.74 50.25 6.30
N GLN A 145 16.63 51.16 6.67
CA GLN A 145 17.01 52.50 6.26
C GLN A 145 18.48 52.65 6.66
#